data_AF-X1R2F7-F1
#
_entry.id   AF-X1R2F7-F1
#
_cell.length_a   1.000
_cell.length_b   1.000
_cell.length_c   1.000
_cell.angle_alpha   90.00
_cell.angle_beta   90.00
_cell.angle_gamma   90.00
#
_symmetry.space_group_name_H-M   'P 1'
#
loop_
_entity.id
_entity.type
_entity.pdbx_description
1 polymer ?
#
loop_
_entity_poly.entity_id
_entity_poly.type
_entity_poly.pdbx_seq_one_letter_code
_entity_poly.pdbx_strand_id
1 'polypeptide(L)' 'MLAMKGVGPKTIRALALISELIYGVKYSIKDPARFSFAHGGKDGIPYPVDRENYNRSIEILHNAVKDSKIGRTEKIKAIK' A
#
# COMPACT_ATOMS: atom_id res chain seq x y z
N MET A 1 -18.87 5.62 6.78
CA MET A 1 -17.64 4.94 6.31
C MET A 1 -17.66 4.91 4.80
N LEU A 2 -16.60 5.38 4.13
CA LEU A 2 -16.43 5.17 2.69
C LEU A 2 -16.06 3.69 2.45
N ALA A 3 -17.07 2.83 2.46
CA ALA A 3 -16.91 1.41 2.15
C ALA A 3 -16.96 1.26 0.62
N MET A 4 -15.83 1.48 -0.06
CA MET A 4 -15.68 1.01 -1.44
C MET A 4 -15.88 -0.51 -1.44
N LYS A 5 -16.78 -1.00 -2.30
CA LYS A 5 -17.01 -2.43 -2.47
C LYS A 5 -15.68 -3.12 -2.80
N GLY A 6 -15.28 -4.10 -2.00
CA GLY A 6 -14.00 -4.80 -2.13
C GLY A 6 -12.81 -4.13 -1.42
N VAL A 7 -13.03 -3.14 -0.55
CA VAL A 7 -12.00 -2.59 0.35
C VAL A 7 -12.31 -3.00 1.79
N GLY A 8 -11.50 -3.93 2.32
CA GLY A 8 -11.62 -4.42 3.69
C GLY A 8 -10.62 -3.80 4.66
N PRO A 9 -10.72 -4.09 5.97
CA PRO A 9 -9.80 -3.57 6.99
C PRO A 9 -8.31 -3.87 6.71
N LYS A 10 -8.00 -5.01 6.10
CA LYS A 10 -6.63 -5.37 5.67
C LYS A 10 -6.09 -4.43 4.59
N THR A 11 -6.92 -4.08 3.61
CA THR A 11 -6.56 -3.16 2.52
C THR A 11 -6.36 -1.73 3.04
N ILE A 12 -7.22 -1.28 3.96
CA ILE A 12 -7.04 0.03 4.63
C ILE A 12 -5.73 0.07 5.41
N ARG A 13 -5.44 -0.98 6.19
CA ARG A 13 -4.18 -1.11 6.93
C ARG A 13 -2.96 -1.09 6.00
N ALA A 14 -3.05 -1.80 4.87
CA ALA A 14 -1.99 -1.82 3.86
C ALA A 14 -1.71 -0.42 3.29
N LEU A 15 -2.74 0.31 2.85
CA LEU A 15 -2.57 1.66 2.30
C LEU A 15 -2.04 2.65 3.35
N ALA A 16 -2.47 2.54 4.61
CA ALA A 16 -1.95 3.36 5.70
C ALA A 16 -0.45 3.13 5.91
N LEU A 17 -0.01 1.87 5.99
CA LEU A 17 1.41 1.53 6.16
C LEU A 17 2.24 1.93 4.94
N ILE A 18 1.73 1.77 3.71
CA ILE A 18 2.40 2.28 2.50
C ILE A 18 2.55 3.80 2.55
N SER A 19 1.53 4.52 3.04
CA SER A 19 1.58 5.98 3.17
C SER A 19 2.66 6.42 4.18
N GLU A 20 2.78 5.73 5.31
CA GLU A 20 3.87 5.99 6.28
C GLU A 20 5.26 5.84 5.64
N LEU A 21 5.43 4.82 4.78
CA LEU A 21 6.68 4.57 4.06
C LEU A 21 6.99 5.69 3.06
N ILE A 22 6.00 6.11 2.27
CA ILE A 22 6.15 7.17 1.26
C ILE A 22 6.46 8.52 1.93
N TYR A 23 5.74 8.89 2.98
CA TYR A 23 5.87 10.18 3.65
C TYR A 23 6.98 10.23 4.72
N GLY A 24 7.69 9.12 4.94
CA GLY A 24 8.90 9.10 5.77
C GLY A 24 8.66 9.43 7.24
N VAL A 25 7.57 8.92 7.83
CA VAL A 25 7.25 9.20 9.24
C VAL A 25 8.23 8.44 10.16
N LYS A 26 9.29 9.15 10.60
CA LYS A 26 10.47 8.59 11.32
C LYS A 26 10.16 7.66 12.50
N TYR A 27 9.07 7.90 13.23
CA TYR A 27 8.72 7.09 14.41
C TYR A 27 8.18 5.69 14.04
N SER A 28 7.58 5.52 12.85
CA SER A 28 6.93 4.27 12.45
C SER A 28 7.87 3.22 11.82
N ILE A 29 9.10 3.58 11.42
CA ILE A 29 10.02 2.66 10.73
C ILE A 29 10.87 1.82 11.70
N LYS A 30 10.87 2.17 13.00
CA LYS A 30 11.71 1.51 14.04
C LYS A 30 11.49 0.00 14.14
N ASP A 31 10.31 -0.49 13.76
CA ASP A 31 10.03 -1.92 13.64
C ASP A 31 9.51 -2.24 12.23
N PRO A 32 10.38 -2.74 11.32
CA PRO A 32 9.98 -3.08 9.96
C PRO A 32 9.07 -4.32 9.92
N ALA A 33 9.02 -5.13 10.97
CA ALA A 33 8.11 -6.27 11.03
C ALA A 33 6.66 -5.81 10.95
N ARG A 34 6.33 -4.58 11.34
CA ARG A 34 4.95 -4.08 11.26
C ARG A 34 4.37 -4.07 9.84
N PHE A 35 5.20 -3.88 8.82
CA PHE A 35 4.76 -3.87 7.42
C PHE A 35 4.28 -5.26 6.97
N SER A 36 4.80 -6.32 7.59
CA SER A 36 4.30 -7.68 7.36
C SER A 36 2.86 -7.88 7.84
N PHE A 37 2.31 -7.01 8.71
CA PHE A 37 0.88 -7.07 9.05
C PHE A 37 -0.05 -6.52 7.96
N ALA A 38 0.50 -5.85 6.94
CA ALA A 38 -0.26 -5.43 5.76
C ALA A 38 -0.33 -6.51 4.69
N HIS A 39 0.81 -7.15 4.41
CA HIS A 39 0.96 -8.02 3.23
C HIS A 39 1.68 -9.34 3.51
N GLY A 40 1.97 -9.67 4.77
CA GLY A 40 2.80 -10.82 5.13
C GLY A 40 4.30 -10.57 4.94
N GLY A 41 5.10 -11.47 5.50
CA GLY A 41 6.56 -11.44 5.44
C GLY A 41 7.08 -12.38 4.36
N LYS A 42 8.18 -12.00 3.70
CA LYS A 42 8.88 -12.86 2.73
C LYS A 42 9.32 -14.21 3.33
N ASP A 43 9.64 -14.20 4.63
CA ASP A 43 10.14 -15.36 5.38
C ASP A 43 8.99 -16.15 6.03
N GLY A 44 7.73 -15.81 5.71
CA GLY A 44 6.54 -16.47 6.28
C GLY A 44 6.18 -16.02 7.70
N ILE A 45 6.94 -15.10 8.30
CA ILE A 45 6.77 -14.63 9.68
C ILE A 45 6.28 -13.17 9.67
N PRO A 46 5.23 -12.81 10.43
CA PRO A 46 4.34 -13.68 11.21
C PRO A 46 3.33 -14.45 10.34
N TYR A 47 3.15 -14.05 9.08
CA TYR A 47 2.29 -14.69 8.09
C TYR A 47 2.97 -14.69 6.72
N PRO A 48 2.69 -15.64 5.82
CA PRO A 48 3.17 -15.61 4.44
C PRO A 48 2.61 -14.42 3.67
N VAL A 49 3.25 -14.09 2.56
CA VAL A 49 2.86 -12.96 1.72
C VAL A 49 1.42 -13.14 1.18
N ASP A 50 0.53 -12.23 1.56
CA ASP A 50 -0.84 -12.12 1.06
C ASP A 50 -0.82 -11.45 -0.33
N ARG A 51 -0.57 -12.26 -1.36
CA ARG A 51 -0.42 -11.80 -2.76
C ARG A 51 -1.67 -11.13 -3.31
N GLU A 52 -2.85 -11.57 -2.88
CA GLU A 52 -4.12 -10.99 -3.33
C GLU A 52 -4.25 -9.54 -2.85
N ASN A 53 -4.08 -9.31 -1.53
CA ASN A 53 -4.13 -7.96 -0.98
C ASN A 53 -2.96 -7.09 -1.47
N TYR A 54 -1.81 -7.70 -1.75
CA TYR A 54 -0.65 -7.03 -2.35
C TYR A 54 -0.98 -6.48 -3.74
N ASN A 55 -1.48 -7.34 -4.64
CA ASN A 55 -1.89 -6.94 -5.98
C ASN A 55 -3.02 -5.91 -5.94
N ARG A 56 -3.97 -6.05 -5.01
CA ARG A 56 -5.06 -5.09 -4.83
C ARG A 56 -4.55 -3.71 -4.40
N SER A 57 -3.56 -3.66 -3.51
CA SER A 57 -2.94 -2.40 -3.08
C SER A 57 -2.24 -1.70 -4.24
N ILE A 58 -1.52 -2.46 -5.08
CA ILE A 58 -0.90 -1.95 -6.31
C ILE A 58 -1.94 -1.36 -7.25
N GLU A 59 -3.03 -2.09 -7.50
CA GLU A 59 -4.09 -1.65 -8.40
C GLU A 59 -4.74 -0.33 -7.91
N ILE A 60 -5.00 -0.23 -6.61
CA ILE A 60 -5.57 0.99 -6.01
C ILE A 60 -4.62 2.18 -6.21
N LEU A 61 -3.32 2.01 -5.93
CA LEU A 61 -2.33 3.08 -6.11
C LEU A 61 -2.16 3.46 -7.57
N HIS A 62 -2.11 2.47 -8.47
CA HIS A 62 -2.02 2.69 -9.91
C HIS A 62 -3.22 3.49 -10.43
N ASN A 63 -4.44 3.10 -10.03
CA ASN A 63 -5.66 3.82 -10.40
C ASN A 63 -5.68 5.23 -9.79
N ALA A 64 -5.23 5.40 -8.54
CA ALA A 64 -5.13 6.72 -7.92
C ALA A 64 -4.17 7.65 -8.68
N VAL A 65 -3.02 7.16 -9.14
CA VAL A 65 -2.10 7.94 -9.98
C VAL A 65 -2.72 8.26 -11.34
N LYS A 66 -3.39 7.28 -11.97
CA LYS A 66 -4.08 7.46 -13.25
C LYS A 66 -5.17 8.54 -13.18
N ASP A 67 -5.97 8.53 -12.11
CA ASP A 67 -7.11 9.44 -11.91
C ASP A 67 -6.70 10.80 -11.30
N SER A 68 -5.48 10.91 -10.78
CA SER A 68 -4.97 12.15 -10.20
C SER A 68 -4.91 13.29 -11.23
N LYS A 69 -5.00 14.54 -10.77
CA LYS A 69 -4.95 15.75 -11.62
C LYS A 69 -3.52 16.22 -11.93
N ILE A 70 -2.51 15.36 -11.76
CA ILE A 70 -1.10 15.70 -12.05
C ILE A 70 -0.81 15.63 -13.56
N GLY A 71 0.29 16.25 -13.99
CA GLY A 71 0.70 16.26 -15.39
C GLY A 71 1.08 14.87 -15.92
N ARG A 72 1.04 14.70 -17.25
CA ARG A 72 1.34 13.42 -17.91
C ARG A 72 2.74 12.91 -17.57
N THR A 73 3.72 13.80 -17.52
CA THR A 73 5.11 13.47 -17.19
C THR A 73 5.21 12.94 -15.76
N GLU A 74 4.53 13.57 -14.81
CA GLU A 74 4.48 13.17 -13.41
C GLU A 74 3.78 11.81 -13.26
N LYS A 75 2.67 11.57 -13.99
CA LYS A 75 2.01 10.25 -14.01
C LYS A 75 2.93 9.15 -14.52
N ILE A 76 3.63 9.39 -15.64
CA ILE A 76 4.57 8.42 -16.21
C ILE A 76 5.70 8.14 -15.21
N LYS A 77 6.27 9.18 -14.57
CA LYS A 77 7.31 9.00 -13.56
C LYS A 77 6.84 8.21 -12.33
N ALA A 78 5.57 8.33 -11.96
CA ALA A 78 5.00 7.65 -10.78
C ALA A 78 4.61 6.17 -11.04
N ILE A 79 4.42 5.76 -12.30
CA ILE A 79 4.03 4.39 -12.68
C ILE A 79 5.22 3.57 -13.24
N LYS A 80 6.32 4.24 -13.60
CA LYS A 80 7.53 3.63 -14.17
C LYS A 80 8.40 2.98 -13.09
#